data_AF-A0A1H3SII8-F1
#
_entry.id   AF-A0A1H3SII8-F1
#
_cell.length_a   1.000
_cell.length_b   1.000
_cell.length_c   1.000
_cell.angle_alpha   90.00
_cell.angle_beta   90.00
_cell.angle_gamma   90.00
#
_symmetry.space_group_name_H-M   'P 1'
#
loop_
_entity.id
_entity.type
_entity.pdbx_description
1 polymer ?
#
loop_
_entity_poly.entity_id
_entity_poly.type
_entity_poly.pdbx_seq_one_letter_code
_entity_poly.pdbx_strand_id
1 'polypeptide(L)'
;MAIAKNEITTNQGFKSIVPRMYKGLSSEYIYCWLKENMDNIKIRASGSTFKEISGSEMKKIPAIIPEKNILAKFENTIKSIFINIEARELENQVLSTLRDVIVPKLMSGEIRVPFD
;
A
#
# COMPACT_ATOMS: atom_id res chain seq x y z
N MET A 1 0.34 -5.42 -0.49
CA MET A 1 1.37 -4.59 0.18
C MET A 1 0.74 -3.27 0.54
N ALA A 2 1.16 -2.63 1.63
CA ALA A 2 0.65 -1.34 2.07
C ALA A 2 1.78 -0.53 2.72
N ILE A 3 1.64 0.79 2.75
CA ILE A 3 2.49 1.70 3.52
C ILE A 3 1.71 2.08 4.78
N ALA A 4 2.30 1.87 5.95
CA ALA A 4 1.69 2.27 7.20
C ALA A 4 1.74 3.80 7.36
N LYS A 5 0.58 4.43 7.60
CA LYS A 5 0.48 5.88 7.86
C LYS A 5 0.70 6.24 9.32
N ASN A 6 0.36 5.31 10.21
CA ASN A 6 0.47 5.43 11.65
C ASN A 6 1.26 4.25 12.21
N GLU A 7 1.61 4.32 13.49
CA GLU A 7 2.15 3.16 14.19
C GLU A 7 1.16 2.00 14.17
N ILE A 8 1.66 0.82 13.83
CA ILE A 8 0.87 -0.40 13.74
C ILE A 8 1.67 -1.58 14.31
N THR A 9 0.96 -2.62 14.70
CA THR A 9 1.53 -3.93 14.99
C THR A 9 1.11 -4.91 13.89
N THR A 10 1.97 -5.88 13.60
CA THR A 10 1.71 -6.92 12.60
C THR A 10 1.95 -8.29 13.20
N ASN A 11 1.19 -9.30 12.77
CA ASN A 11 1.44 -10.69 13.15
C ASN A 11 2.56 -11.33 12.30
N GLN A 12 2.86 -12.60 12.57
CA GLN A 12 3.96 -13.35 11.92
C GLN A 12 3.81 -13.52 10.39
N GLY A 13 2.57 -13.50 9.89
CA GLY A 13 2.26 -13.64 8.47
C GLY A 13 2.64 -12.41 7.63
N PHE A 14 2.96 -11.29 8.27
CA PHE A 14 3.44 -10.09 7.59
C PHE A 14 4.96 -9.94 7.72
N LYS A 15 5.58 -9.43 6.65
CA LYS A 15 6.95 -8.96 6.67
C LYS A 15 6.97 -7.44 6.66
N SER A 16 7.30 -6.88 7.82
CA SER A 16 7.41 -5.44 8.04
C SER A 16 8.80 -4.96 7.64
N ILE A 17 8.84 -3.93 6.81
CA ILE A 17 10.08 -3.32 6.32
C ILE A 17 10.11 -1.89 6.84
N VAL A 18 11.12 -1.57 7.64
CA VAL A 18 11.32 -0.23 8.20
C VAL A 18 12.49 0.43 7.45
N PRO A 19 12.22 1.50 6.68
CA PRO A 19 13.26 2.24 5.97
C PRO A 19 14.28 2.79 6.95
N ARG A 20 15.57 2.64 6.64
CA ARG A 20 16.63 3.31 7.41
C ARG A 20 16.89 4.70 6.81
N MET A 21 16.48 5.74 7.53
CA MET A 21 16.51 7.15 7.12
C MET A 21 17.88 7.64 6.61
N TYR A 22 19.00 7.13 7.14
CA TYR A 22 20.34 7.55 6.69
C TYR A 22 20.65 7.24 5.23
N LYS A 23 19.88 6.34 4.58
CA LYS A 23 20.02 6.03 3.15
C LYS A 23 19.14 6.88 2.24
N GLY A 24 18.29 7.75 2.80
CA GLY A 24 17.42 8.64 2.03
C GLY A 24 16.42 7.91 1.12
N LEU A 25 15.99 6.70 1.50
CA LEU A 25 14.99 5.94 0.75
C LEU A 25 13.60 6.21 1.35
N SER A 26 12.71 6.75 0.51
CA SER A 26 11.30 6.93 0.88
C SER A 26 10.54 5.59 0.94
N SER A 27 9.43 5.56 1.67
CA SER A 27 8.54 4.40 1.74
C SER A 27 7.93 4.07 0.38
N GLU A 28 7.66 5.07 -0.45
CA GLU A 28 7.14 4.94 -1.82
C GLU A 28 8.15 4.26 -2.73
N TYR A 29 9.44 4.62 -2.63
CA TYR A 29 10.50 3.94 -3.39
C TYR A 29 10.56 2.45 -3.03
N ILE A 30 10.55 2.14 -1.73
CA ILE A 30 10.59 0.76 -1.24
C ILE A 30 9.33 0.01 -1.67
N TYR A 31 8.16 0.63 -1.60
CA TYR A 31 6.92 0.04 -2.09
C TYR A 31 7.01 -0.30 -3.59
N CYS A 32 7.46 0.63 -4.42
CA CYS A 32 7.65 0.41 -5.85
C CYS A 32 8.65 -0.72 -6.10
N TRP A 33 9.81 -0.71 -5.42
CA TRP A 33 10.80 -1.78 -5.54
C TRP A 33 10.21 -3.16 -5.17
N LEU A 34 9.46 -3.24 -4.07
CA LEU A 34 8.79 -4.49 -3.67
C LEU A 34 7.75 -4.96 -4.68
N LYS A 35 7.03 -4.01 -5.29
CA LYS A 35 6.05 -4.30 -6.34
C LYS A 35 6.72 -4.90 -7.57
N GLU A 36 7.79 -4.28 -8.06
CA GLU A 36 8.56 -4.75 -9.21
C GLU A 36 9.28 -6.08 -8.92
N ASN A 37 9.67 -6.35 -7.67
CA ASN A 37 10.37 -7.57 -7.28
C ASN A 37 9.44 -8.68 -6.76
N MET A 38 8.12 -8.48 -6.81
CA MET A 38 7.15 -9.37 -6.17
C MET A 38 7.24 -10.81 -6.68
N ASP A 39 7.45 -11.02 -7.98
CA ASP A 39 7.56 -12.38 -8.52
C ASP A 39 8.85 -13.06 -8.06
N ASN A 40 9.95 -12.31 -7.98
CA ASN A 40 11.23 -12.77 -7.44
C ASN A 40 11.12 -13.17 -5.95
N ILE A 41 10.36 -12.38 -5.18
CA ILE A 41 10.03 -12.65 -3.77
C ILE A 41 9.19 -13.93 -3.66
N LYS A 42 8.14 -14.08 -4.49
CA LYS A 42 7.24 -15.26 -4.47
C LYS A 42 7.94 -16.56 -4.83
N ILE A 43 8.98 -16.53 -5.67
CA ILE A 43 9.78 -17.72 -6.02
C ILE A 43 10.62 -18.19 -4.83
N ARG A 44 11.07 -17.27 -3.95
CA ARG A 44 11.82 -17.58 -2.72
C ARG A 44 10.93 -17.86 -1.51
N ALA A 45 9.62 -17.62 -1.64
CA ALA A 45 8.66 -17.93 -0.61
C ALA A 45 8.45 -19.44 -0.52
N SER A 46 8.37 -19.95 0.71
CA SER A 46 8.13 -21.36 1.03
C SER A 46 6.66 -21.57 1.42
N GLY A 47 6.20 -22.82 1.39
CA GLY A 47 4.81 -23.18 1.71
C GLY A 47 3.92 -23.28 0.46
N SER A 48 3.06 -24.30 0.41
CA SER A 48 2.17 -24.58 -0.71
C SER A 48 0.80 -23.90 -0.58
N THR A 49 0.24 -23.87 0.64
CA THR A 49 -1.08 -23.27 0.93
C THR A 49 -0.98 -21.79 1.31
N PHE A 50 0.04 -21.42 2.10
CA PHE A 50 0.37 -20.04 2.45
C PHE A 50 1.84 -19.80 2.10
N LYS A 51 2.08 -19.04 1.03
CA LYS A 51 3.43 -18.67 0.62
C LYS A 51 3.99 -17.61 1.57
N GLU A 52 5.02 -17.97 2.32
CA GLU A 52 5.73 -17.06 3.22
C GLU A 52 7.22 -17.02 2.88
N ILE A 53 7.79 -15.81 2.82
CA ILE A 53 9.24 -15.63 2.70
C ILE A 53 9.83 -15.37 4.09
N SER A 54 10.93 -16.04 4.44
CA SER A 54 11.62 -15.77 5.70
C SER A 54 12.38 -14.43 5.64
N GLY A 55 12.71 -13.86 6.80
CA GLY A 55 13.52 -12.64 6.86
C GLY A 55 14.94 -12.84 6.32
N SER A 56 15.49 -14.06 6.42
CA SER A 56 16.81 -14.40 5.86
C SER A 56 16.76 -14.49 4.33
N GLU A 57 15.73 -15.09 3.74
CA GLU A 57 15.56 -15.14 2.29
C GLU A 57 15.29 -13.76 1.70
N MET A 58 14.49 -12.93 2.37
CA MET A 58 14.20 -11.57 1.93
C MET A 58 15.48 -10.72 1.83
N LYS A 59 16.42 -10.86 2.78
CA LYS A 59 17.70 -10.15 2.79
C LYS A 59 18.65 -10.54 1.65
N LYS A 60 18.44 -11.69 1.01
CA LYS A 60 19.26 -12.16 -0.12
C LYS A 60 18.85 -11.52 -1.45
N ILE A 61 17.72 -10.81 -1.50
CA ILE A 61 17.26 -10.13 -2.71
C ILE A 61 17.97 -8.77 -2.80
N PRO A 62 18.87 -8.57 -3.79
CA PRO A 62 19.60 -7.32 -3.90
C PRO A 62 18.67 -6.17 -4.27
N ALA A 63 18.75 -5.08 -3.52
CA ALA A 63 18.06 -3.84 -3.83
C ALA A 63 19.05 -2.82 -4.39
N ILE A 64 18.64 -2.12 -5.45
CA ILE A 64 19.41 -1.01 -6.00
C ILE A 64 19.16 0.21 -5.10
N ILE A 65 20.22 0.93 -4.77
CA ILE A 65 20.14 2.21 -4.07
C ILE A 65 20.68 3.25 -5.04
N PRO A 66 19.80 4.01 -5.73
CA PRO A 66 20.23 5.00 -6.70
C PRO A 66 20.97 6.16 -6.03
N GLU A 67 21.66 6.95 -6.84
CA GLU A 67 22.26 8.21 -6.40
C GLU A 67 21.18 9.22 -5.94
N LYS A 68 21.56 10.12 -5.03
CA LYS A 68 20.64 11.08 -4.39
C LYS A 68 19.87 11.95 -5.39
N ASN A 69 20.50 12.35 -6.48
CA ASN A 69 19.89 13.14 -7.55
C ASN A 69 18.78 12.36 -8.30
N ILE A 70 18.98 11.06 -8.53
CA ILE A 70 18.00 10.18 -9.17
C ILE A 70 16.84 9.94 -8.21
N LEU A 71 17.14 9.65 -6.93
CA LEU A 71 16.11 9.51 -5.89
C LEU A 71 15.25 10.77 -5.79
N ALA A 72 15.85 11.96 -5.76
CA ALA A 72 15.09 13.22 -5.69
C ALA A 72 14.16 13.41 -6.91
N LYS A 73 14.62 13.08 -8.12
CA LYS A 73 13.77 13.14 -9.33
C LYS A 73 12.62 12.14 -9.27
N PHE A 74 12.90 10.94 -8.79
CA PHE A 74 11.88 9.91 -8.58
C PHE A 74 10.84 10.38 -7.56
N GLU A 75 11.29 10.87 -6.40
CA GLU A 75 10.41 11.36 -5.33
C GLU A 75 9.50 12.50 -5.80
N ASN A 76 10.03 13.48 -6.53
CA ASN A 76 9.24 14.58 -7.10
C ASN A 76 8.13 14.09 -8.03
N THR A 77 8.36 12.98 -8.73
CA THR A 77 7.38 12.41 -9.66
C THR A 77 6.36 11.54 -8.93
N ILE A 78 6.83 10.66 -8.04
CA ILE A 78 5.99 9.64 -7.41
C ILE A 78 5.10 10.21 -6.31
N LYS A 79 5.55 11.30 -5.64
CA LYS A 79 4.85 11.90 -4.50
C LYS A 79 3.42 12.33 -4.87
N SER A 80 3.24 12.99 -6.01
CA SER A 80 1.90 13.43 -6.45
C SER A 80 0.98 12.24 -6.73
N ILE A 81 1.53 11.14 -7.25
CA ILE A 81 0.77 9.92 -7.54
C ILE A 81 0.27 9.29 -6.25
N PHE A 82 1.13 9.12 -5.24
CA PHE A 82 0.72 8.53 -3.96
C PHE A 82 -0.27 9.40 -3.18
N ILE A 83 -0.09 10.73 -3.21
CA ILE A 83 -1.07 11.68 -2.63
C ILE A 83 -2.45 11.51 -3.30
N ASN A 84 -2.48 11.39 -4.63
CA ASN A 84 -3.74 11.17 -5.34
C ASN A 84 -4.37 9.82 -5.03
N ILE A 85 -3.57 8.75 -4.93
CA ILE A 85 -4.06 7.42 -4.52
C ILE A 85 -4.72 7.51 -3.15
N GLU A 86 -4.05 8.13 -2.17
CA GLU A 86 -4.58 8.31 -0.82
C GLU A 86 -5.89 9.11 -0.81
N ALA A 87 -5.96 10.22 -1.56
CA ALA A 87 -7.16 11.03 -1.65
C ALA A 87 -8.35 10.24 -2.23
N ARG A 88 -8.11 9.43 -3.27
CA ARG A 88 -9.14 8.57 -3.88
C ARG A 88 -9.56 7.43 -2.97
N GLU A 89 -8.63 6.84 -2.21
CA GLU A 89 -8.96 5.81 -1.22
C GLU A 89 -9.90 6.36 -0.13
N LEU A 90 -9.61 7.57 0.38
CA LEU A 90 -10.47 8.23 1.37
C LEU A 90 -11.85 8.56 0.80
N GLU A 91 -11.90 9.12 -0.40
CA GLU A 91 -13.16 9.43 -1.10
C GLU A 91 -14.02 8.18 -1.31
N ASN A 92 -13.42 7.08 -1.76
CA ASN A 92 -14.11 5.80 -1.94
C ASN A 92 -14.66 5.23 -0.62
N GLN A 93 -13.93 5.40 0.49
CA GLN A 93 -14.40 5.00 1.81
C GLN A 93 -15.64 5.81 2.21
N VAL A 94 -15.58 7.14 2.08
CA VAL A 94 -16.71 8.03 2.39
C VAL A 94 -17.93 7.68 1.55
N LEU A 95 -17.76 7.49 0.23
CA LEU A 95 -18.84 7.13 -0.69
C LEU A 95 -19.45 5.76 -0.35
N SER A 96 -18.62 4.77 0.03
CA SER A 96 -19.13 3.45 0.43
C SER A 96 -19.92 3.53 1.73
N THR A 97 -19.41 4.24 2.74
CA THR A 97 -20.15 4.47 3.99
C THR A 97 -21.47 5.19 3.74
N LEU A 98 -21.46 6.23 2.90
CA LEU A 98 -22.66 6.96 2.56
C LEU A 98 -23.69 6.06 1.87
N ARG A 99 -23.26 5.25 0.89
CA ARG A 99 -24.12 4.24 0.25
C ARG A 99 -24.74 3.30 1.28
N ASP A 100 -23.93 2.75 2.18
CA ASP A 100 -24.38 1.75 3.15
C ASP A 100 -25.37 2.34 4.16
N VAL A 101 -25.29 3.66 4.42
CA VAL A 101 -26.27 4.39 5.24
C VAL A 101 -27.55 4.72 4.46
N ILE A 102 -27.42 5.14 3.19
CA ILE A 102 -28.55 5.60 2.39
C ILE A 102 -29.40 4.44 1.88
N VAL A 103 -28.79 3.33 1.45
CA VAL A 103 -29.51 2.20 0.83
C VAL A 103 -30.61 1.65 1.75
N PRO A 104 -30.39 1.35 3.03
CA PRO A 104 -31.46 0.88 3.92
C PRO A 104 -32.58 1.91 4.10
N LYS A 105 -32.26 3.21 4.12
CA LYS A 105 -33.23 4.30 4.28
C LYS A 105 -34.08 4.50 3.02
N LEU A 106 -33.50 4.27 1.84
CA LEU A 106 -34.24 4.22 0.59
C LEU A 106 -35.17 2.99 0.55
N MET A 107 -34.68 1.82 0.95
CA MET A 107 -35.46 0.56 0.92
C MET A 107 -36.61 0.54 1.93
N SER A 108 -36.40 1.05 3.15
CA SER A 108 -37.45 1.23 4.16
C SER A 108 -38.43 2.33 3.80
N GLY A 109 -38.01 3.22 2.91
CA GLY A 109 -38.78 4.37 2.54
C GLY A 109 -38.78 5.50 3.57
N GLU A 110 -37.76 5.60 4.41
CA GLU A 110 -37.51 6.82 5.19
C GLU A 110 -37.04 7.99 4.31
N ILE A 111 -36.35 7.68 3.21
CA ILE A 111 -35.91 8.64 2.19
C ILE A 111 -36.64 8.32 0.88
N ARG A 112 -37.07 9.35 0.15
CA ARG A 112 -37.64 9.24 -1.21
C ARG A 112 -36.75 9.96 -2.19
N VAL A 113 -36.61 9.40 -3.39
CA VAL A 113 -36.02 10.11 -4.53
C VAL A 113 -37.15 10.91 -5.19
N PRO A 114 -37.04 12.23 -5.32
CA PRO A 114 -38.02 13.02 -6.07
C PRO A 114 -38.12 12.52 -7.51
N PHE A 115 -39.33 12.50 -8.05
CA PHE A 115 -39.54 12.30 -9.48
C PHE A 115 -39.54 13.68 -10.15
N ASP A 116 -38.66 13.87 -11.12
CA ASP A 116 -38.80 14.93 -12.14
C ASP A 116 -39.71 14.44 -13.27
#